data_AF-A0A7W3MXC0-F1
#
_entry.id   AF-A0A7W3MXC0-F1
#
_cell.length_a   1.000
_cell.length_b   1.000
_cell.length_c   1.000
_cell.angle_alpha   90.00
_cell.angle_beta   90.00
_cell.angle_gamma   90.00
#
_symmetry.space_group_name_H-M   'P 1'
#
loop_
_entity.id
_entity.type
_entity.pdbx_description
1 polymer ?
#
loop_
_entity_poly.entity_id
_entity_poly.type
_entity_poly.pdbx_seq_one_letter_code
_entity_poly.pdbx_strand_id
1 'polypeptide(L)'
;MPTSDPSAGSVWLRPERPPRDRRLDRGRIVAAAVAVLDAEGHRGLSMRRIAADLGVTAGSLYWYVNGKDDLLELALDHVLGEVRADPEEPDWRRALGDLARSQRAMLLRHRWVLPELAVRPNLGPNALALAETGLGLLARAGFADADLDAAMAALNDHVVGAVIAEISWRDALARMRDTGTGWAEQAADHLRRVSERHPLLARRMAATREIDVERESVRRFEFALQCLLDGLAARRPR
;
A
#
# COMPACT_ATOMS: atom_id res chain seq x y z
N MET A 1 -13.32 -5.23 -29.65
CA MET A 1 -13.53 -4.25 -28.58
C MET A 1 -12.34 -3.31 -28.60
N PRO A 2 -12.49 -1.98 -28.64
CA PRO A 2 -11.33 -1.10 -28.62
C PRO A 2 -10.73 -1.18 -27.21
N THR A 3 -9.52 -1.73 -27.15
CA THR A 3 -8.62 -1.72 -26.00
C THR A 3 -8.37 -0.26 -25.64
N SER A 4 -8.90 0.20 -24.50
CA SER A 4 -8.50 1.47 -23.92
C SER A 4 -7.02 1.38 -23.60
N ASP A 5 -6.21 2.06 -24.40
CA ASP A 5 -4.78 2.20 -24.20
C ASP A 5 -4.53 2.91 -22.86
N PRO A 6 -3.93 2.27 -21.85
CA PRO A 6 -3.60 2.92 -20.59
C PRO A 6 -2.59 4.07 -20.76
N SER A 7 -1.97 4.20 -21.93
CA SER A 7 -1.10 5.32 -22.32
C SER A 7 -1.82 6.46 -23.04
N ALA A 8 -3.16 6.53 -22.99
CA ALA A 8 -3.94 7.74 -23.29
C ALA A 8 -3.68 8.85 -22.23
N GLY A 9 -2.42 9.29 -22.15
CA GLY A 9 -1.86 10.40 -21.39
C GLY A 9 -2.13 10.38 -19.88
N SER A 10 -1.17 9.89 -19.09
CA SER A 10 -1.15 10.09 -17.63
C SER A 10 -1.49 11.54 -17.26
N VAL A 11 -2.21 11.73 -16.15
CA VAL A 11 -2.62 13.05 -15.67
C VAL A 11 -1.43 13.97 -15.41
N TRP A 12 -0.26 13.39 -15.10
CA TRP A 12 0.99 14.08 -14.80
C TRP A 12 1.72 14.59 -16.04
N LEU A 13 1.48 14.00 -17.22
CA LEU A 13 2.08 14.43 -18.48
C LEU A 13 1.32 15.58 -19.15
N ARG A 14 0.21 16.02 -18.54
CA ARG A 14 -0.64 17.10 -19.03
C ARG A 14 -0.44 18.34 -18.16
N PRO A 15 -0.46 19.56 -18.74
CA PRO A 15 -0.40 20.78 -17.96
C PRO A 15 -1.60 20.86 -17.01
N GLU A 16 -1.33 21.17 -15.74
CA GLU A 16 -2.38 21.40 -14.75
C GLU A 16 -3.19 22.63 -15.13
N ARG A 17 -4.52 22.48 -15.12
CA ARG A 17 -5.43 23.58 -15.39
C ARG A 17 -5.65 24.38 -14.11
N PRO A 18 -5.60 25.73 -14.17
CA PRO A 18 -5.80 26.56 -13.00
C PRO A 18 -7.24 26.42 -12.46
N PRO A 19 -7.45 26.69 -11.16
CA PRO A 19 -8.78 26.76 -10.57
C PRO A 19 -9.67 27.75 -11.34
N ARG A 20 -10.87 27.31 -11.72
CA ARG A 20 -11.87 28.16 -12.40
C ARG A 20 -12.77 28.93 -11.43
N ASP A 21 -12.90 28.47 -10.20
CA ASP A 21 -13.68 29.08 -9.11
C ASP A 21 -13.01 28.77 -7.76
N ARG A 22 -13.14 29.65 -6.77
CA ARG A 22 -12.69 29.46 -5.38
C ARG A 22 -13.35 28.25 -4.70
N ARG A 23 -14.46 27.76 -5.23
CA ARG A 23 -15.23 26.63 -4.65
C ARG A 23 -14.77 25.25 -5.11
N LEU A 24 -13.97 25.13 -6.16
CA LEU A 24 -13.55 23.82 -6.68
C LEU A 24 -12.13 23.90 -7.22
N ASP A 25 -11.25 23.05 -6.68
CA ASP A 25 -9.89 22.85 -7.17
C ASP A 25 -9.58 21.35 -7.20
N ARG A 26 -8.45 20.99 -7.81
CA ARG A 26 -8.01 19.61 -7.95
C ARG A 26 -7.82 18.94 -6.59
N GLY A 27 -7.25 19.64 -5.60
CA GLY A 27 -7.02 19.10 -4.26
C GLY A 27 -8.30 18.66 -3.58
N ARG A 28 -9.37 19.47 -3.65
CA ARG A 28 -10.69 19.12 -3.11
C ARG A 28 -11.32 17.91 -3.82
N ILE A 29 -11.16 17.82 -5.15
CA ILE A 29 -11.65 16.68 -5.93
C ILE A 29 -10.93 15.40 -5.51
N VAL A 30 -9.60 15.47 -5.34
CA VAL A 30 -8.77 14.34 -4.94
C VAL A 30 -9.08 13.88 -3.52
N ALA A 31 -9.22 14.79 -2.57
CA ALA A 31 -9.60 14.44 -1.20
C ALA A 31 -10.97 13.74 -1.14
N ALA A 32 -11.94 14.19 -1.91
CA ALA A 32 -13.23 13.51 -2.02
C ALA A 32 -13.10 12.12 -2.67
N ALA A 33 -12.24 11.97 -3.68
CA ALA A 33 -11.98 10.67 -4.30
C ALA A 33 -11.35 9.68 -3.32
N VAL A 34 -10.36 10.11 -2.52
CA VAL A 34 -9.74 9.29 -1.48
C VAL A 34 -10.78 8.85 -0.45
N ALA A 35 -11.63 9.76 0.03
CA ALA A 35 -12.69 9.43 0.99
C ALA A 35 -13.68 8.37 0.45
N VAL A 36 -14.08 8.49 -0.82
CA VAL A 36 -14.95 7.48 -1.46
C VAL A 36 -14.23 6.16 -1.65
N LEU A 37 -12.95 6.18 -2.04
CA LEU A 37 -12.15 4.98 -2.22
C LEU A 37 -11.91 4.23 -0.89
N ASP A 38 -11.70 4.95 0.20
CA ASP A 38 -11.54 4.37 1.53
C ASP A 38 -12.83 3.71 2.03
N ALA A 39 -13.98 4.32 1.77
CA ALA A 39 -15.27 3.85 2.24
C ALA A 39 -15.88 2.74 1.36
N GLU A 40 -15.77 2.88 0.04
CA GLU A 40 -16.53 2.08 -0.94
C GLU A 40 -15.62 1.32 -1.93
N GLY A 41 -14.30 1.55 -1.88
CA GLY A 41 -13.35 1.00 -2.82
C GLY A 41 -13.57 1.47 -4.26
N HIS A 42 -12.89 0.82 -5.21
CA HIS A 42 -12.95 1.14 -6.64
C HIS A 42 -14.37 1.11 -7.23
N ARG A 43 -15.29 0.32 -6.65
CA ARG A 43 -16.67 0.19 -7.13
C ARG A 43 -17.52 1.42 -6.84
N GLY A 44 -17.27 2.11 -5.73
CA GLY A 44 -17.96 3.36 -5.39
C GLY A 44 -17.47 4.57 -6.19
N LEU A 45 -16.23 4.53 -6.69
CA LEU A 45 -15.64 5.67 -7.40
C LEU A 45 -16.31 5.90 -8.77
N SER A 46 -17.00 7.02 -8.89
CA SER A 46 -17.55 7.55 -10.15
C SER A 46 -17.60 9.08 -10.15
N MET A 47 -17.53 9.71 -11.33
CA MET A 47 -17.62 11.17 -11.46
C MET A 47 -18.90 11.75 -10.82
N ARG A 48 -20.02 11.04 -10.97
CA ARG A 48 -21.31 11.46 -10.40
C ARG A 48 -21.30 11.39 -8.86
N ARG A 49 -20.69 10.35 -8.29
CA ARG A 49 -20.55 10.21 -6.83
C ARG A 49 -19.72 11.36 -6.25
N ILE A 50 -18.56 11.64 -6.85
CA ILE A 50 -17.69 12.76 -6.43
C ILE A 50 -18.39 14.11 -6.58
N ALA A 51 -19.09 14.33 -7.68
CA ALA A 51 -19.82 15.58 -7.91
C ALA A 51 -20.93 15.78 -6.86
N ALA A 52 -21.66 14.71 -6.51
CA ALA A 52 -22.69 14.74 -5.49
C ALA A 52 -22.10 15.09 -4.11
N ASP A 53 -20.99 14.44 -3.72
CA ASP A 53 -20.33 14.69 -2.43
C ASP A 53 -19.78 16.13 -2.32
N LEU A 54 -19.35 16.71 -3.44
CA LEU A 54 -18.86 18.09 -3.51
C LEU A 54 -19.97 19.14 -3.75
N GLY A 55 -21.21 18.72 -4.00
CA GLY A 55 -22.33 19.61 -4.30
C GLY A 55 -22.17 20.38 -5.63
N VAL A 56 -21.51 19.77 -6.63
CA VAL A 56 -21.26 20.36 -7.95
C VAL A 56 -21.83 19.49 -9.07
N THR A 57 -21.79 19.97 -10.32
CA THR A 57 -22.14 19.14 -11.48
C THR A 57 -20.96 18.27 -11.91
N ALA A 58 -21.23 17.07 -12.46
CA ALA A 58 -20.18 16.22 -13.01
C ALA A 58 -19.39 16.94 -14.14
N GLY A 59 -20.06 17.78 -14.94
CA GLY A 59 -19.43 18.60 -15.98
C GLY A 59 -18.32 19.52 -15.45
N SER A 60 -18.48 20.03 -14.23
CA SER A 60 -17.47 20.88 -13.56
C SER A 60 -16.18 20.11 -13.24
N LEU A 61 -16.28 18.82 -12.91
CA LEU A 61 -15.13 17.98 -12.60
C LEU A 61 -14.26 17.70 -13.84
N TYR A 62 -14.90 17.55 -15.01
CA TYR A 62 -14.19 17.30 -16.28
C TYR A 62 -13.29 18.46 -16.74
N TRP A 63 -13.38 19.64 -16.09
CA TRP A 63 -12.38 20.67 -16.26
C TRP A 63 -11.02 20.28 -15.70
N TYR A 64 -10.99 19.55 -14.57
CA TYR A 64 -9.77 19.24 -13.82
C TYR A 64 -9.16 17.87 -14.15
N VAL A 65 -10.01 16.93 -14.57
CA VAL A 65 -9.66 15.53 -14.87
C VAL A 65 -10.42 15.04 -16.11
N ASN A 66 -9.84 14.14 -16.89
CA ASN A 66 -10.48 13.57 -18.08
C ASN A 66 -11.41 12.39 -17.76
N GLY A 67 -11.29 11.80 -16.57
CA GLY A 67 -12.12 10.65 -16.19
C GLY A 67 -11.70 10.01 -14.88
N LYS A 68 -12.15 8.76 -14.70
CA LYS A 68 -11.91 7.97 -13.48
C LYS A 68 -10.44 7.61 -13.31
N ASP A 69 -9.71 7.29 -14.38
CA ASP A 69 -8.29 6.93 -14.30
C ASP A 69 -7.43 8.10 -13.80
N ASP A 70 -7.68 9.32 -14.27
CA ASP A 70 -7.05 10.53 -13.73
C ASP A 70 -7.30 10.67 -12.23
N LEU A 71 -8.53 10.42 -11.77
CA LEU A 71 -8.85 10.49 -10.34
C LEU A 71 -8.08 9.44 -9.53
N LEU A 72 -7.91 8.23 -10.07
CA LEU A 72 -7.14 7.17 -9.43
C LEU A 72 -5.65 7.53 -9.36
N GLU A 73 -5.06 8.06 -10.44
CA GLU A 73 -3.66 8.52 -10.44
C GLU A 73 -3.43 9.66 -9.44
N LEU A 74 -4.32 10.65 -9.42
CA LEU A 74 -4.22 11.77 -8.49
C LEU A 74 -4.44 11.34 -7.03
N ALA A 75 -5.41 10.46 -6.78
CA ALA A 75 -5.67 9.92 -5.45
C ALA A 75 -4.50 9.06 -4.96
N LEU A 76 -3.91 8.24 -5.83
CA LEU A 76 -2.74 7.42 -5.52
C LEU A 76 -1.56 8.32 -5.11
N ASP A 77 -1.22 9.32 -5.91
CA ASP A 77 -0.14 10.23 -5.56
C ASP A 77 -0.42 11.01 -4.27
N HIS A 78 -1.67 11.42 -4.04
CA HIS A 78 -2.05 12.12 -2.82
C HIS A 78 -1.75 11.30 -1.56
N VAL A 79 -2.15 10.03 -1.53
CA VAL A 79 -1.92 9.17 -0.36
C VAL A 79 -0.45 8.72 -0.24
N LEU A 80 0.30 8.66 -1.34
CA LEU A 80 1.76 8.49 -1.27
C LEU A 80 2.43 9.65 -0.51
N GLY A 81 1.86 10.85 -0.52
CA GLY A 81 2.33 12.01 0.26
C GLY A 81 2.16 11.88 1.78
N GLU A 82 1.42 10.87 2.25
CA GLU A 82 1.34 10.51 3.68
C GLU A 82 2.55 9.73 4.17
N VAL A 83 3.32 9.12 3.26
CA VAL A 83 4.52 8.36 3.60
C VAL A 83 5.64 9.31 3.96
N ARG A 84 6.21 9.15 5.16
CA ARG A 84 7.21 10.04 5.73
C ARG A 84 8.37 9.26 6.31
N ALA A 85 9.57 9.74 6.02
CA ALA A 85 10.80 9.43 6.75
C ALA A 85 11.62 10.72 6.83
N ASP A 86 12.46 10.84 7.85
CA ASP A 86 13.43 11.93 7.91
C ASP A 86 14.58 11.62 6.94
N PRO A 87 14.77 12.39 5.85
CA PRO A 87 15.89 12.17 4.95
C PRO A 87 17.23 12.40 5.68
N GLU A 88 17.29 13.24 6.70
CA GLU A 88 18.56 13.58 7.35
C GLU A 88 18.88 12.71 8.57
N GLU A 89 18.08 11.66 8.83
CA GLU A 89 18.34 10.71 9.92
C GLU A 89 19.71 10.02 9.73
N PRO A 90 20.67 10.20 10.66
CA PRO A 90 22.02 9.65 10.53
C PRO A 90 22.07 8.11 10.48
N ASP A 91 21.15 7.43 11.16
CA ASP A 91 21.03 5.98 11.06
C ASP A 91 20.12 5.59 9.89
N TRP A 92 20.74 5.30 8.75
CA TRP A 92 20.02 4.88 7.54
C TRP A 92 19.09 3.68 7.76
N ARG A 93 19.42 2.77 8.70
CA ARG A 93 18.56 1.61 8.99
C ARG A 93 17.28 2.06 9.69
N ARG A 94 17.41 3.00 10.62
CA ARG A 94 16.27 3.62 11.29
C ARG A 94 15.41 4.36 10.27
N ALA A 95 16.02 5.17 9.41
CA ALA A 95 15.32 5.95 8.40
C ALA A 95 14.54 5.06 7.40
N LEU A 96 15.16 4.02 6.84
CA LEU A 96 14.46 3.06 5.97
C LEU A 96 13.40 2.25 6.74
N GLY A 97 13.65 1.94 8.01
CA GLY A 97 12.66 1.30 8.85
C GLY A 97 11.42 2.17 9.07
N ASP A 98 11.62 3.47 9.32
CA ASP A 98 10.54 4.44 9.49
C ASP A 98 9.78 4.66 8.18
N LEU A 99 10.50 4.72 7.05
CA LEU A 99 9.90 4.76 5.71
C LEU A 99 8.98 3.55 5.48
N ALA A 100 9.46 2.33 5.76
CA ALA A 100 8.71 1.10 5.59
C ALA A 100 7.47 1.02 6.51
N ARG A 101 7.61 1.45 7.77
CA ARG A 101 6.47 1.51 8.72
C ARG A 101 5.43 2.53 8.29
N SER A 102 5.87 3.70 7.83
CA SER A 102 4.98 4.76 7.33
C SER A 102 4.23 4.28 6.10
N GLN A 103 4.91 3.63 5.15
CA GLN A 103 4.29 3.03 3.98
C GLN A 103 3.29 1.92 4.36
N ARG A 104 3.64 1.03 5.29
CA ARG A 104 2.72 0.01 5.81
C ARG A 104 1.45 0.65 6.39
N ALA A 105 1.60 1.70 7.20
CA ALA A 105 0.47 2.39 7.81
C ALA A 105 -0.46 3.02 6.76
N MET A 106 0.12 3.66 5.73
CA MET A 106 -0.62 4.22 4.60
C MET A 106 -1.39 3.13 3.84
N LEU A 107 -0.76 2.00 3.51
CA LEU A 107 -1.42 0.91 2.78
C LEU A 107 -2.53 0.22 3.57
N LEU A 108 -2.37 0.09 4.91
CA LEU A 108 -3.43 -0.46 5.77
C LEU A 108 -4.63 0.48 5.90
N ARG A 109 -4.39 1.80 5.85
CA ARG A 109 -5.42 2.85 5.82
C ARG A 109 -6.15 2.87 4.47
N HIS A 110 -5.40 2.86 3.37
CA HIS A 110 -5.89 2.99 2.00
C HIS A 110 -5.73 1.69 1.22
N ARG A 111 -6.45 0.64 1.61
CA ARG A 111 -6.27 -0.73 1.04
C ARG A 111 -6.53 -0.80 -0.47
N TRP A 112 -7.27 0.15 -1.03
CA TRP A 112 -7.53 0.27 -2.47
C TRP A 112 -6.25 0.59 -3.27
N VAL A 113 -5.20 1.10 -2.64
CA VAL A 113 -3.92 1.44 -3.30
C VAL A 113 -3.19 0.22 -3.86
N LEU A 114 -3.32 -0.94 -3.21
CA LEU A 114 -2.56 -2.15 -3.55
C LEU A 114 -2.65 -2.57 -5.03
N PRO A 115 -3.84 -2.70 -5.65
CA PRO A 115 -3.94 -3.01 -7.07
C PRO A 115 -3.40 -1.88 -7.99
N GLU A 116 -3.42 -0.63 -7.54
CA GLU A 116 -3.01 0.53 -8.34
C GLU A 116 -1.48 0.65 -8.45
N LEU A 117 -0.74 0.24 -7.41
CA LEU A 117 0.73 0.23 -7.41
C LEU A 117 1.36 -0.62 -8.52
N ALA A 118 0.66 -1.65 -8.98
CA ALA A 118 1.18 -2.58 -10.00
C ALA A 118 0.94 -2.11 -11.44
N VAL A 119 -0.01 -1.20 -11.66
CA VAL A 119 -0.53 -0.90 -13.00
C VAL A 119 -0.36 0.56 -13.42
N ARG A 120 -0.03 1.47 -12.49
CA ARG A 120 0.07 2.90 -12.78
C ARG A 120 1.52 3.40 -12.74
N PRO A 121 1.90 4.28 -13.68
CA PRO A 121 3.20 4.94 -13.62
C PRO A 121 3.21 5.97 -12.47
N ASN A 122 4.14 5.80 -11.54
CA ASN A 122 4.32 6.64 -10.35
C ASN A 122 5.04 7.96 -10.68
N LEU A 123 4.40 8.81 -11.49
CA LEU A 123 4.98 10.05 -12.02
C LEU A 123 4.54 11.32 -11.29
N GLY A 124 3.68 11.18 -10.27
CA GLY A 124 3.23 12.32 -9.47
C GLY A 124 4.31 12.86 -8.54
N PRO A 125 4.16 14.11 -8.07
CA PRO A 125 5.17 14.80 -7.27
C PRO A 125 5.46 14.09 -5.94
N ASN A 126 4.45 13.51 -5.29
CA ASN A 126 4.67 12.80 -4.03
C ASN A 126 5.37 11.46 -4.27
N ALA A 127 5.00 10.75 -5.33
CA ALA A 127 5.65 9.50 -5.71
C ALA A 127 7.14 9.72 -6.04
N LEU A 128 7.46 10.76 -6.80
CA LEU A 128 8.84 11.14 -7.13
C LEU A 128 9.63 11.57 -5.88
N ALA A 129 9.04 12.37 -5.00
CA ALA A 129 9.68 12.78 -3.75
C ALA A 129 9.95 11.59 -2.81
N LEU A 130 9.03 10.62 -2.78
CA LEU A 130 9.19 9.38 -2.01
C LEU A 130 10.33 8.53 -2.58
N ALA A 131 10.41 8.38 -3.90
CA ALA A 131 11.50 7.68 -4.57
C ALA A 131 12.86 8.36 -4.29
N GLU A 132 12.94 9.68 -4.44
CA GLU A 132 14.13 10.47 -4.15
C GLU A 132 14.59 10.30 -2.69
N THR A 133 13.64 10.32 -1.75
CA THR A 133 13.93 10.11 -0.32
C THR A 133 14.54 8.73 -0.07
N GLY A 134 13.93 7.68 -0.61
CA GLY A 134 14.40 6.30 -0.42
C GLY A 134 15.77 6.04 -1.06
N LEU A 135 15.95 6.46 -2.32
CA LEU A 135 17.21 6.34 -3.04
C LEU A 135 18.30 7.17 -2.36
N GLY A 136 18.00 8.40 -1.93
CA GLY A 136 18.92 9.27 -1.22
C GLY A 136 19.39 8.69 0.12
N LEU A 137 18.51 8.01 0.86
CA LEU A 137 18.85 7.31 2.10
C LEU A 137 19.85 6.18 1.86
N LEU A 138 19.64 5.38 0.83
CA LEU A 138 20.56 4.30 0.44
C LEU A 138 21.89 4.85 -0.09
N ALA A 139 21.85 5.89 -0.93
CA ALA A 139 23.05 6.52 -1.47
C ALA A 139 23.93 7.12 -0.36
N ARG A 140 23.35 7.85 0.60
CA ARG A 140 24.08 8.36 1.79
C ARG A 140 24.61 7.25 2.69
N ALA A 141 23.94 6.10 2.71
CA ALA A 141 24.43 4.91 3.40
C ALA A 141 25.59 4.21 2.66
N GLY A 142 25.99 4.68 1.48
CA GLY A 142 27.14 4.16 0.72
C GLY A 142 26.83 2.89 -0.08
N PHE A 143 25.57 2.64 -0.41
CA PHE A 143 25.22 1.60 -1.38
C PHE A 143 25.71 2.00 -2.78
N ALA A 144 26.10 1.02 -3.60
CA ALA A 144 26.46 1.27 -4.98
C ALA A 144 25.21 1.60 -5.82
N ASP A 145 25.35 2.48 -6.81
CA ASP A 145 24.26 2.90 -7.71
C ASP A 145 23.51 1.71 -8.33
N ALA A 146 24.24 0.67 -8.72
CA ALA A 146 23.67 -0.55 -9.32
C ALA A 146 22.75 -1.34 -8.37
N ASP A 147 22.87 -1.12 -7.05
CA ASP A 147 22.09 -1.83 -6.03
C ASP A 147 20.92 -1.00 -5.47
N LEU A 148 20.85 0.31 -5.76
CA LEU A 148 19.85 1.20 -5.16
C LEU A 148 18.41 0.77 -5.51
N ASP A 149 18.15 0.52 -6.79
CA ASP A 149 16.83 0.10 -7.26
C ASP A 149 16.43 -1.26 -6.69
N ALA A 150 17.38 -2.21 -6.63
CA ALA A 150 17.14 -3.54 -6.08
C ALA A 150 16.88 -3.50 -4.57
N ALA A 151 17.58 -2.65 -3.83
CA ALA A 151 17.37 -2.46 -2.40
C ALA A 151 16.02 -1.80 -2.10
N MET A 152 15.65 -0.77 -2.88
CA MET A 152 14.33 -0.13 -2.76
C MET A 152 13.19 -1.09 -3.12
N ALA A 153 13.34 -1.87 -4.20
CA ALA A 153 12.37 -2.89 -4.59
C ALA A 153 12.19 -3.93 -3.47
N ALA A 154 13.28 -4.45 -2.89
CA ALA A 154 13.21 -5.43 -1.81
C ALA A 154 12.48 -4.88 -0.57
N LEU A 155 12.69 -3.60 -0.24
CA LEU A 155 11.96 -2.94 0.85
C LEU A 155 10.47 -2.84 0.53
N ASN A 156 10.13 -2.30 -0.64
CA ASN A 156 8.74 -2.12 -1.08
C ASN A 156 7.99 -3.44 -1.18
N ASP A 157 8.59 -4.47 -1.76
CA ASP A 157 8.00 -5.80 -1.92
C ASP A 157 7.74 -6.45 -0.56
N HIS A 158 8.63 -6.26 0.40
CA HIS A 158 8.40 -6.70 1.79
C HIS A 158 7.20 -5.98 2.40
N VAL A 159 7.11 -4.65 2.27
CA VAL A 159 5.97 -3.88 2.80
C VAL A 159 4.65 -4.33 2.18
N VAL A 160 4.59 -4.38 0.84
CA VAL A 160 3.39 -4.78 0.09
C VAL A 160 2.99 -6.21 0.44
N GLY A 161 3.94 -7.16 0.45
CA GLY A 161 3.70 -8.55 0.79
C GLY A 161 3.17 -8.72 2.21
N ALA A 162 3.75 -8.00 3.18
CA ALA A 162 3.31 -8.04 4.57
C ALA A 162 1.87 -7.49 4.73
N VAL A 163 1.54 -6.39 4.06
CA VAL A 163 0.19 -5.80 4.10
C VAL A 163 -0.84 -6.73 3.47
N ILE A 164 -0.55 -7.32 2.31
CA ILE A 164 -1.44 -8.29 1.65
C ILE A 164 -1.68 -9.50 2.56
N ALA A 165 -0.63 -10.02 3.19
CA ALA A 165 -0.74 -11.15 4.11
C ALA A 165 -1.62 -10.82 5.33
N GLU A 166 -1.46 -9.63 5.90
CA GLU A 166 -2.25 -9.17 7.04
C GLU A 166 -3.73 -8.99 6.69
N ILE A 167 -4.03 -8.33 5.57
CA ILE A 167 -5.42 -8.14 5.10
C ILE A 167 -6.06 -9.51 4.85
N SER A 168 -5.35 -10.40 4.15
CA SER A 168 -5.84 -11.75 3.84
C SER A 168 -6.11 -12.56 5.10
N TRP A 169 -5.27 -12.43 6.13
CA TRP A 169 -5.47 -13.12 7.40
C TRP A 169 -6.70 -12.58 8.16
N ARG A 170 -6.85 -11.25 8.22
CA ARG A 170 -8.04 -10.62 8.82
C ARG A 170 -9.33 -11.08 8.13
N ASP A 171 -9.35 -11.08 6.81
CA ASP A 171 -10.50 -11.52 6.00
C ASP A 171 -10.80 -13.01 6.19
N ALA A 172 -9.77 -13.86 6.23
CA ALA A 172 -9.93 -15.29 6.47
C ALA A 172 -10.54 -15.56 7.85
N LEU A 173 -10.09 -14.85 8.88
CA LEU A 173 -10.65 -14.99 10.23
C LEU A 173 -12.09 -14.47 10.34
N ALA A 174 -12.42 -13.36 9.66
CA ALA A 174 -13.80 -12.88 9.59
C ALA A 174 -14.72 -13.94 8.97
N ARG A 175 -14.32 -14.53 7.83
CA ARG A 175 -15.07 -15.62 7.19
C ARG A 175 -15.19 -16.84 8.08
N MET A 176 -14.12 -17.22 8.79
CA MET A 176 -14.13 -18.35 9.72
C MET A 176 -15.12 -18.14 10.88
N ARG A 177 -15.28 -16.90 11.36
CA ARG A 177 -16.27 -16.55 12.38
C ARG A 177 -17.70 -16.66 11.86
N ASP A 178 -17.90 -16.37 10.58
CA ASP A 178 -19.21 -16.47 9.91
C ASP A 178 -19.57 -17.91 9.54
N THR A 179 -18.58 -18.76 9.24
CA THR A 179 -18.79 -20.20 9.02
C THR A 179 -19.01 -20.90 10.36
N GLY A 180 -20.21 -21.44 10.58
CA GLY A 180 -20.63 -22.02 11.86
C GLY A 180 -19.74 -23.14 12.43
N THR A 181 -20.09 -23.58 13.65
CA THR A 181 -19.29 -24.46 14.53
C THR A 181 -18.78 -25.77 13.90
N GLY A 182 -19.51 -26.32 12.92
CA GLY A 182 -19.14 -27.58 12.28
C GLY A 182 -17.86 -27.54 11.43
N TRP A 183 -17.45 -26.38 10.89
CA TRP A 183 -16.19 -26.26 10.15
C TRP A 183 -14.98 -26.31 11.09
N ALA A 184 -15.08 -25.66 12.25
CA ALA A 184 -14.00 -25.61 13.24
C ALA A 184 -13.68 -27.00 13.80
N GLU A 185 -14.70 -27.81 14.08
CA GLU A 185 -14.53 -29.20 14.54
C GLU A 185 -13.89 -30.08 13.47
N GLN A 186 -14.33 -29.98 12.22
CA GLN A 186 -13.76 -30.73 11.09
C GLN A 186 -12.29 -30.34 10.83
N ALA A 187 -11.98 -29.04 10.89
CA ALA A 187 -10.62 -28.55 10.75
C ALA A 187 -9.73 -29.07 11.90
N ALA A 188 -10.19 -28.97 13.16
CA ALA A 188 -9.43 -29.46 14.31
C ALA A 188 -9.18 -30.97 14.26
N ASP A 189 -10.15 -31.74 13.77
CA ASP A 189 -10.04 -33.20 13.61
C ASP A 189 -9.06 -33.58 12.48
N HIS A 190 -9.10 -32.88 11.34
CA HIS A 190 -8.11 -33.04 10.28
C HIS A 190 -6.70 -32.70 10.77
N LEU A 191 -6.56 -31.58 11.48
CA LEU A 191 -5.27 -31.13 11.99
C LEU A 191 -4.67 -32.09 13.02
N ARG A 192 -5.50 -32.73 13.86
CA ARG A 192 -5.05 -33.81 14.77
C ARG A 192 -4.45 -35.00 13.99
N ARG A 193 -5.13 -35.46 12.92
CA ARG A 193 -4.62 -36.56 12.08
C ARG A 193 -3.30 -36.22 11.37
N VAL A 194 -3.17 -34.98 10.89
CA VAL A 194 -1.96 -34.52 10.17
C VAL A 194 -0.80 -34.28 11.15
N SER A 195 -1.10 -33.88 12.38
CA SER A 195 -0.10 -33.60 13.43
C SER A 195 0.83 -34.78 13.75
N GLU A 196 0.34 -36.02 13.63
CA GLU A 196 1.13 -37.24 13.87
C GLU A 196 2.30 -37.39 12.88
N ARG A 197 2.15 -36.86 11.66
CA ARG A 197 3.17 -36.89 10.60
C ARG A 197 4.00 -35.60 10.52
N HIS A 198 3.57 -34.55 11.23
CA HIS A 198 4.18 -33.21 11.17
C HIS A 198 4.36 -32.63 12.59
N PRO A 199 5.28 -33.17 13.40
CA PRO A 199 5.39 -32.85 14.83
C PRO A 199 5.75 -31.38 15.10
N LEU A 200 6.56 -30.75 14.24
CA LEU A 200 6.86 -29.33 14.36
C LEU A 200 5.61 -28.47 14.12
N LEU A 201 4.80 -28.81 13.10
CA LEU A 201 3.57 -28.10 12.79
C LEU A 201 2.57 -28.25 13.94
N ALA A 202 2.37 -29.48 14.43
CA ALA A 202 1.54 -29.78 15.59
C ALA A 202 1.89 -28.91 16.81
N ARG A 203 3.19 -28.86 17.15
CA ARG A 203 3.70 -28.05 18.26
C ARG A 203 3.41 -26.56 18.07
N ARG A 204 3.58 -26.03 16.85
CA ARG A 204 3.33 -24.61 16.55
C ARG A 204 1.84 -24.29 16.59
N MET A 205 0.98 -25.17 16.07
CA MET A 205 -0.47 -24.97 16.08
C MET A 205 -1.06 -25.01 17.49
N ALA A 206 -0.56 -25.91 18.35
CA ALA A 206 -0.95 -25.98 19.75
C ALA A 206 -0.62 -24.68 20.52
N ALA A 207 0.48 -24.01 20.16
CA ALA A 207 0.90 -22.74 20.76
C ALA A 207 0.16 -21.51 20.22
N THR A 208 -0.74 -21.67 19.24
CA THR A 208 -1.34 -20.59 18.43
C THR A 208 -2.82 -20.34 18.79
N ARG A 209 -3.28 -20.79 19.97
CA ARG A 209 -4.73 -20.85 20.28
C ARG A 209 -5.43 -19.48 20.42
N GLU A 210 -4.70 -18.41 20.67
CA GLU A 210 -5.23 -17.04 20.73
C GLU A 210 -4.21 -16.06 20.12
N ILE A 211 -4.23 -15.92 18.79
CA ILE A 211 -3.40 -14.91 18.12
C ILE A 211 -4.20 -13.62 17.96
N ASP A 212 -3.72 -12.57 18.63
CA ASP A 212 -4.00 -11.20 18.22
C ASP A 212 -3.31 -10.96 16.86
N VAL A 213 -4.14 -10.87 15.82
CA VAL A 213 -3.70 -10.72 14.42
C VAL A 213 -2.92 -9.45 14.24
N GLU A 214 -3.35 -8.35 14.85
CA GLU A 214 -2.69 -7.06 14.70
C GLU A 214 -1.30 -7.12 15.32
N ARG A 215 -1.22 -7.59 16.57
CA ARG A 215 0.05 -7.73 17.27
C ARG A 215 1.01 -8.68 16.56
N GLU A 216 0.53 -9.83 16.08
CA GLU A 216 1.38 -10.80 15.38
C GLU A 216 1.78 -10.30 13.99
N SER A 217 0.93 -9.55 13.29
CA SER A 217 1.27 -8.94 11.99
C SER A 217 2.37 -7.88 12.15
N VAL A 218 2.28 -7.04 13.19
CA VAL A 218 3.36 -6.11 13.54
C VAL A 218 4.65 -6.85 13.87
N ARG A 219 4.59 -7.89 14.70
CA ARG A 219 5.78 -8.70 15.06
C ARG A 219 6.45 -9.32 13.84
N ARG A 220 5.67 -9.91 12.93
CA ARG A 220 6.17 -10.53 11.70
C ARG A 220 6.77 -9.51 10.75
N PHE A 221 6.10 -8.36 10.60
CA PHE A 221 6.59 -7.25 9.80
C PHE A 221 7.96 -6.76 10.28
N GLU A 222 8.08 -6.46 11.58
CA GLU A 222 9.33 -5.99 12.18
C GLU A 222 10.45 -7.04 12.09
N PHE A 223 10.15 -8.30 12.36
CA PHE A 223 11.14 -9.38 12.25
C PHE A 223 11.73 -9.46 10.84
N ALA A 224 10.87 -9.51 9.81
CA ALA A 224 11.32 -9.59 8.42
C ALA A 224 12.01 -8.30 7.96
N LEU A 225 11.56 -7.12 8.42
CA LEU A 225 12.21 -5.85 8.15
C LEU A 225 13.64 -5.83 8.71
N GLN A 226 13.85 -6.29 9.95
CA GLN A 226 15.20 -6.40 10.51
C GLN A 226 16.08 -7.36 9.71
N CYS A 227 15.57 -8.54 9.36
CA CYS A 227 16.32 -9.48 8.50
C CYS A 227 16.70 -8.86 7.14
N LEU A 228 15.79 -8.09 6.53
CA LEU A 228 16.06 -7.41 5.27
C LEU A 228 17.16 -6.34 5.44
N LEU A 229 17.05 -5.49 6.45
CA LEU A 229 18.03 -4.43 6.73
C LEU A 229 19.41 -5.03 7.08
N ASP A 230 19.46 -6.15 7.81
CA ASP A 230 20.69 -6.90 8.08
C ASP A 230 21.32 -7.44 6.80
N GLY A 231 20.51 -8.03 5.92
CA GLY A 231 20.96 -8.52 4.62
C GLY A 231 21.49 -7.39 3.71
N LEU A 232 20.84 -6.23 3.71
CA LEU A 232 21.29 -5.04 2.99
C LEU A 232 22.61 -4.50 3.57
N ALA A 233 22.71 -4.40 4.90
CA ALA A 233 23.92 -3.93 5.57
C ALA A 233 25.14 -4.81 5.24
N ALA A 234 24.95 -6.13 5.12
CA ALA A 234 26.01 -7.07 4.76
C ALA A 234 26.48 -6.97 3.29
N ARG A 235 25.67 -6.35 2.41
CA ARG A 235 25.98 -6.16 0.99
C ARG A 235 26.60 -4.80 0.67
N ARG A 236 26.71 -3.90 1.65
CA ARG A 236 27.36 -2.60 1.45
C ARG A 236 28.82 -2.80 1.03
N PRO A 237 29.32 -2.02 0.05
CA PRO A 237 30.75 -1.96 -0.23
C PRO A 237 31.51 -1.70 1.07
N ARG A 238 32.61 -2.42 1.26
CA ARG A 238 33.51 -2.22 2.41
C ARG A 238 34.34 -0.97 2.25
#